data_AF-A0A4W5R018-F1
#
_entry.id   AF-A0A4W5R018-F1
#
_cell.length_a   1.000
_cell.length_b   1.000
_cell.length_c   1.000
_cell.angle_alpha   90.00
_cell.angle_beta   90.00
_cell.angle_gamma   90.00
#
_symmetry.space_group_name_H-M   'P 1'
#
loop_
_entity.id
_entity.type
_entity.pdbx_description
1 polymer ?
#
loop_
_entity_poly.entity_id
_entity_poly.type
_entity_poly.pdbx_seq_one_letter_code
_entity_poly.pdbx_strand_id
1 'polypeptide(L)'
;MDAMAELGAGSLLLGDPAFNYQEHELNERLKRLYPAVNEDETPLPRSWSPKDKYSYIGLSQNNLRVHYKGHGKNHKDAASVRATHPIPAACGIYYFEVKIVSKGLDFLSSLLPLSPILGWDKHSYGYHGDDGHSFCSSGTGQPYGPTFTTGDVIGCCVNLINNTCFYTKNGISLGVAFTDLPPNLYPTVGLQTPGEIVDANFGQQPFVFDIEDYMSEWRAKIHGMIARFPIGERLGEWQAVLQNMVSTYLVHHGYCATATAFARATETLIQEDQTSIKNRQRIQKLVLAGRVGEAIEATQHLYPGLLEHNPNLLFMLKCRQFVEMVNGTDSEVRCFSVRSPKSQDSYPGSPSLSPRHGATNPNLHSAGADSPTCSNGVTPPNKNKSHNKYPGISSASSSSSSSPSSVNYSESNSTDSTKSQPHSGTSNQEETRCVASDSEMEIEAEHYTNGVAENPSARIMNGTYKHQEILQAQDISLEDSCASRQLCGGNQAATERMIQFGRELQGLNEQLCREYGKNVTHKKMLQDAFSLLAYSDPWNCPVGQQLDPMQRENICSALNSAILESQNLPKQPPLMLALGQATECVQLMARVRSGSCSFARVDNFLH
;
A
#
# COMPACT_ATOMS: atom_id res chain seq x y z
N MET A 1 6.75 -60.93 12.47
CA MET A 1 5.47 -61.01 13.20
C MET A 1 5.48 -59.89 14.24
N ASP A 2 4.30 -59.35 14.54
CA ASP A 2 3.99 -58.38 15.60
C ASP A 2 4.69 -57.01 15.55
N ALA A 3 4.08 -56.11 14.78
CA ALA A 3 3.56 -54.82 15.27
C ALA A 3 2.71 -54.18 14.17
N MET A 4 1.39 -54.31 14.24
CA MET A 4 0.45 -53.70 13.28
C MET A 4 -0.75 -53.11 14.02
N ALA A 5 -1.33 -52.05 13.44
CA ALA A 5 -2.57 -51.36 13.83
C ALA A 5 -2.56 -50.56 15.15
N GLU A 6 -2.26 -49.25 15.04
CA GLU A 6 -3.16 -48.17 15.51
C GLU A 6 -2.68 -46.80 14.99
N LEU A 7 -3.24 -46.31 13.88
CA LEU A 7 -3.20 -44.90 13.45
C LEU A 7 -4.26 -44.70 12.35
N GLY A 8 -5.47 -44.26 12.72
CA GLY A 8 -6.54 -44.08 11.73
C GLY A 8 -7.93 -43.76 12.27
N ALA A 9 -8.13 -42.58 12.88
CA ALA A 9 -9.46 -41.96 13.06
C ALA A 9 -9.38 -40.44 13.33
N GLY A 10 -8.46 -39.73 12.68
CA GLY A 10 -8.41 -38.27 12.73
C GLY A 10 -9.47 -37.67 11.80
N SER A 11 -10.72 -37.61 12.25
CA SER A 11 -11.81 -36.98 11.49
C SER A 11 -11.59 -35.47 11.40
N LEU A 12 -10.94 -35.02 10.32
CA LEU A 12 -11.03 -33.63 9.88
C LEU A 12 -12.51 -33.34 9.57
N LEU A 13 -13.16 -32.58 10.46
CA LEU A 13 -14.47 -32.01 10.19
C LEU A 13 -14.33 -31.04 9.02
N LEU A 14 -14.55 -31.54 7.79
CA LEU A 14 -14.89 -30.68 6.66
C LEU A 14 -16.15 -29.91 7.07
N GLY A 15 -16.00 -28.59 7.25
CA GLY A 15 -17.14 -27.71 7.44
C GLY A 15 -18.10 -27.85 6.27
N ASP A 16 -19.40 -27.74 6.56
CA ASP A 16 -20.44 -27.83 5.54
C ASP A 16 -20.14 -26.81 4.40
N PRO A 17 -20.00 -27.26 3.14
CA PRO A 17 -19.63 -26.38 2.03
C PRO A 17 -20.62 -25.21 1.84
N ALA A 18 -21.88 -25.35 2.25
CA ALA A 18 -22.85 -24.25 2.23
C ALA A 18 -22.52 -23.15 3.25
N PHE A 19 -22.00 -23.52 4.42
CA PHE A 19 -21.55 -22.58 5.46
C PHE A 19 -20.35 -21.76 4.96
N ASN A 20 -19.38 -22.45 4.36
CA ASN A 20 -18.15 -21.85 3.85
C ASN A 20 -18.44 -20.85 2.69
N TYR A 21 -19.46 -21.11 1.87
CA TYR A 21 -19.92 -20.19 0.84
C TYR A 21 -20.54 -18.91 1.42
N GLN A 22 -21.43 -19.02 2.43
CA GLN A 22 -22.05 -17.86 3.07
C GLN A 22 -21.03 -16.98 3.81
N GLU A 23 -20.04 -17.58 4.46
CA GLU A 23 -18.94 -16.85 5.10
C GLU A 23 -18.06 -16.14 4.08
N HIS A 24 -17.75 -16.79 2.94
CA HIS A 24 -17.03 -16.17 1.83
C HIS A 24 -17.81 -14.98 1.23
N GLU A 25 -19.12 -15.12 0.96
CA GLU A 25 -19.94 -14.02 0.42
C GLU A 25 -20.01 -12.82 1.39
N LEU A 26 -20.19 -13.09 2.70
CA LEU A 26 -20.13 -12.07 3.75
C LEU A 26 -18.77 -11.34 3.73
N ASN A 27 -17.66 -12.09 3.66
CA ASN A 27 -16.32 -11.51 3.64
C ASN A 27 -16.10 -10.59 2.43
N GLU A 28 -16.54 -11.00 1.23
CA GLU A 28 -16.40 -10.16 0.03
C GLU A 28 -17.33 -8.93 0.07
N ARG A 29 -18.56 -9.04 0.59
CA ARG A 29 -19.45 -7.88 0.76
C ARG A 29 -18.90 -6.88 1.80
N LEU A 30 -18.37 -7.36 2.92
CA LEU A 30 -17.75 -6.50 3.94
C LEU A 30 -16.48 -5.81 3.43
N LYS A 31 -15.62 -6.50 2.66
CA LYS A 31 -14.46 -5.87 2.01
C LYS A 31 -14.87 -4.79 1.01
N ARG A 32 -15.96 -5.00 0.25
CA ARG A 32 -16.48 -4.01 -0.72
C ARG A 32 -17.03 -2.76 -0.02
N LEU A 33 -17.80 -2.93 1.06
CA LEU A 33 -18.40 -1.82 1.81
C LEU A 33 -17.37 -1.06 2.66
N TYR A 34 -16.43 -1.78 3.28
CA TYR A 34 -15.51 -1.25 4.30
C TYR A 34 -14.02 -1.49 3.95
N PRO A 35 -13.54 -1.12 2.75
CA PRO A 35 -12.20 -1.46 2.23
C PRO A 35 -11.01 -0.79 2.94
N ALA A 36 -11.27 0.04 3.96
CA ALA A 36 -10.26 0.67 4.80
C ALA A 36 -10.16 0.05 6.21
N VAL A 37 -11.04 -0.90 6.56
CA VAL A 37 -11.02 -1.58 7.85
C VAL A 37 -9.98 -2.70 7.86
N ASN A 38 -9.02 -2.62 8.78
CA ASN A 38 -8.17 -3.76 9.13
C ASN A 38 -8.90 -4.63 10.17
N GLU A 39 -9.50 -5.75 9.76
CA GLU A 39 -10.22 -6.64 10.68
C GLU A 39 -9.30 -7.36 11.70
N ASP A 40 -7.98 -7.43 11.48
CA ASP A 40 -7.04 -7.96 12.48
C ASP A 40 -6.81 -6.99 13.65
N GLU A 41 -6.94 -5.68 13.41
CA GLU A 41 -6.84 -4.63 14.45
C GLU A 41 -8.21 -4.25 15.04
N THR A 42 -9.22 -4.12 14.18
CA THR A 42 -10.59 -3.72 14.53
C THR A 42 -11.61 -4.59 13.79
N PRO A 43 -11.96 -5.77 14.33
CA PRO A 43 -12.89 -6.69 13.68
C PRO A 43 -14.29 -6.07 13.50
N LEU A 44 -14.98 -6.41 12.41
CA LEU A 44 -16.34 -5.93 12.19
C LEU A 44 -17.36 -6.68 13.07
N PRO A 45 -18.46 -6.01 13.50
CA PRO A 45 -19.62 -6.68 14.07
C PRO A 45 -20.30 -7.56 13.01
N ARG A 46 -20.32 -8.88 13.27
CA ARG A 46 -20.83 -9.90 12.34
C ARG A 46 -22.00 -10.71 12.90
N SER A 47 -22.23 -10.67 14.21
CA SER A 47 -23.38 -11.31 14.88
C SER A 47 -23.65 -10.68 16.24
N TRP A 48 -24.77 -11.06 16.87
CA TRP A 48 -25.07 -10.70 18.25
C TRP A 48 -24.16 -11.44 19.23
N SER A 49 -23.77 -10.77 20.31
CA SER A 49 -22.87 -11.33 21.31
C SER A 49 -23.61 -12.31 22.24
N PRO A 50 -23.19 -13.60 22.31
CA PRO A 50 -23.76 -14.52 23.28
C PRO A 50 -23.37 -14.18 24.73
N LYS A 51 -22.31 -13.38 24.91
CA LYS A 51 -21.80 -12.92 26.21
C LYS A 51 -22.39 -11.58 26.64
N ASP A 52 -22.58 -10.65 25.70
CA ASP A 52 -22.95 -9.26 25.95
C ASP A 52 -24.46 -9.01 25.68
N LYS A 53 -25.28 -9.59 26.58
CA LYS A 53 -26.74 -9.53 26.50
C LYS A 53 -27.41 -9.72 27.87
N TYR A 54 -28.63 -9.23 28.00
CA TYR A 54 -29.49 -9.49 29.15
C TYR A 54 -29.97 -10.95 29.19
N SER A 55 -30.26 -11.44 30.41
CA SER A 55 -30.69 -12.83 30.66
C SER A 55 -31.99 -13.20 29.95
N TYR A 56 -32.88 -12.23 29.68
CA TYR A 56 -34.14 -12.40 28.95
C TYR A 56 -34.00 -12.40 27.42
N ILE A 57 -32.78 -12.31 26.88
CA ILE A 57 -32.52 -12.52 25.46
C ILE A 57 -32.12 -13.98 25.20
N GLY A 58 -32.77 -14.59 24.21
CA GLY A 58 -32.30 -15.79 23.53
C GLY A 58 -31.76 -15.45 22.14
N LEU A 59 -30.74 -16.20 21.70
CA LEU A 59 -30.14 -16.08 20.38
C LEU A 59 -30.28 -17.40 19.63
N SER A 60 -30.46 -17.33 18.31
CA SER A 60 -30.50 -18.48 17.41
C SER A 60 -30.00 -18.07 16.01
N GLN A 61 -30.01 -19.00 15.04
CA GLN A 61 -29.54 -18.77 13.66
C GLN A 61 -28.16 -18.10 13.62
N ASN A 62 -27.13 -18.80 14.08
CA ASN A 62 -25.73 -18.31 14.13
C ASN A 62 -25.58 -16.96 14.89
N ASN A 63 -26.42 -16.75 15.92
CA ASN A 63 -26.54 -15.51 16.68
C ASN A 63 -26.96 -14.29 15.84
N LEU A 64 -27.75 -14.48 14.78
CA LEU A 64 -28.38 -13.38 14.01
C LEU A 64 -29.84 -13.14 14.43
N ARG A 65 -30.55 -14.19 14.88
CA ARG A 65 -31.92 -14.09 15.38
C ARG A 65 -31.95 -13.83 16.87
N VAL A 66 -32.61 -12.76 17.27
CA VAL A 66 -32.89 -12.39 18.68
C VAL A 66 -34.35 -12.73 18.98
N HIS A 67 -34.61 -13.35 20.14
CA HIS A 67 -35.97 -13.56 20.63
C HIS A 67 -36.07 -13.25 22.13
N TYR A 68 -37.19 -12.64 22.52
CA TYR A 68 -37.47 -12.33 23.92
C TYR A 68 -38.04 -13.56 24.66
N LYS A 69 -37.51 -13.83 25.85
CA LYS A 69 -37.91 -14.96 26.72
C LYS A 69 -38.13 -14.56 28.19
N GLY A 70 -38.27 -13.26 28.46
CA GLY A 70 -38.66 -12.74 29.78
C GLY A 70 -40.18 -12.75 29.98
N HIS A 71 -40.65 -12.06 31.03
CA HIS A 71 -42.07 -11.98 31.34
C HIS A 71 -42.79 -10.76 30.75
N GLY A 72 -42.07 -9.67 30.43
CA GLY A 72 -42.59 -8.48 29.76
C GLY A 72 -43.77 -7.78 30.44
N LYS A 73 -43.85 -7.76 31.77
CA LYS A 73 -44.99 -7.20 32.52
C LYS A 73 -44.92 -5.67 32.67
N ASN A 74 -43.74 -5.08 32.52
CA ASN A 74 -43.50 -3.64 32.61
C ASN A 74 -42.13 -3.30 32.00
N HIS A 75 -41.84 -2.01 31.79
CA HIS A 75 -40.60 -1.54 31.15
C HIS A 75 -39.29 -1.97 31.86
N LYS A 76 -39.35 -2.43 33.12
CA LYS A 76 -38.18 -2.98 33.82
C LYS A 76 -37.78 -4.37 33.32
N ASP A 77 -38.68 -5.06 32.61
CA ASP A 77 -38.43 -6.35 31.98
C ASP A 77 -37.81 -6.20 30.58
N ALA A 78 -37.56 -4.97 30.10
CA ALA A 78 -36.86 -4.69 28.84
C ALA A 78 -35.43 -5.26 28.85
N ALA A 79 -35.02 -5.85 27.73
CA ALA A 79 -33.77 -6.59 27.63
C ALA A 79 -33.07 -6.31 26.30
N SER A 80 -31.75 -6.15 26.31
CA SER A 80 -30.98 -5.86 25.11
C SER A 80 -29.80 -6.82 24.87
N VAL A 81 -29.28 -6.78 23.64
CA VAL A 81 -28.08 -7.49 23.20
C VAL A 81 -27.26 -6.61 22.28
N ARG A 82 -25.93 -6.58 22.48
CA ARG A 82 -24.98 -5.88 21.61
C ARG A 82 -24.34 -6.84 20.61
N ALA A 83 -23.83 -6.31 19.50
CA ALA A 83 -23.01 -7.10 18.57
C ALA A 83 -21.68 -7.53 19.20
N THR A 84 -20.96 -8.43 18.56
CA THR A 84 -19.66 -8.94 19.03
C THR A 84 -18.56 -7.87 19.14
N HIS A 85 -18.60 -6.83 18.30
CA HIS A 85 -17.57 -5.79 18.20
C HIS A 85 -18.20 -4.39 18.05
N PRO A 86 -17.49 -3.31 18.43
CA PRO A 86 -17.92 -1.95 18.13
C PRO A 86 -17.72 -1.66 16.63
N ILE A 87 -18.39 -0.64 16.12
CA ILE A 87 -18.20 -0.16 14.74
C ILE A 87 -16.79 0.46 14.60
N PRO A 88 -15.91 -0.05 13.71
CA PRO A 88 -14.61 0.56 13.44
C PRO A 88 -14.75 1.94 12.79
N ALA A 89 -13.99 2.93 13.26
CA ALA A 89 -13.96 4.28 12.66
C ALA A 89 -13.59 4.27 11.17
N ALA A 90 -12.75 3.32 10.75
CA ALA A 90 -12.32 3.12 9.38
C ALA A 90 -13.43 2.66 8.42
N CYS A 91 -14.65 2.35 8.90
CA CYS A 91 -15.81 2.16 8.02
C CYS A 91 -16.16 3.46 7.29
N GLY A 92 -15.99 4.62 7.93
CA GLY A 92 -16.47 5.93 7.46
C GLY A 92 -17.98 6.06 7.58
N ILE A 93 -18.70 5.20 6.87
CA ILE A 93 -20.14 4.97 7.01
C ILE A 93 -20.31 3.48 7.34
N TYR A 94 -21.17 3.15 8.30
CA TYR A 94 -21.50 1.77 8.66
C TYR A 94 -23.01 1.56 8.62
N TYR A 95 -23.45 0.40 8.11
CA TYR A 95 -24.86 0.07 7.97
C TYR A 95 -25.16 -1.38 8.35
N PHE A 96 -26.31 -1.59 8.97
CA PHE A 96 -26.90 -2.90 9.24
C PHE A 96 -28.44 -2.81 9.28
N GLU A 97 -29.11 -3.93 9.04
CA GLU A 97 -30.56 -4.03 9.03
C GLU A 97 -31.10 -5.03 10.06
N VAL A 98 -32.31 -4.78 10.54
CA VAL A 98 -33.05 -5.65 11.46
C VAL A 98 -34.46 -5.86 10.90
N LYS A 99 -34.80 -7.11 10.60
CA LYS A 99 -36.12 -7.53 10.12
C LYS A 99 -37.01 -7.94 11.29
N ILE A 100 -38.24 -7.43 11.32
CA ILE A 100 -39.22 -7.79 12.35
C ILE A 100 -39.89 -9.10 11.97
N VAL A 101 -39.45 -10.20 12.58
CA VAL A 101 -40.02 -11.55 12.34
C VAL A 101 -41.36 -11.68 13.07
N SER A 102 -41.46 -11.10 14.27
CA SER A 102 -42.69 -11.05 15.06
C SER A 102 -42.63 -9.87 16.04
N LYS A 103 -43.70 -9.09 16.10
CA LYS A 103 -43.89 -7.95 17.00
C LYS A 103 -44.38 -8.31 18.42
N GLY A 104 -44.50 -9.60 18.75
CA GLY A 104 -45.04 -10.05 20.03
C GLY A 104 -46.53 -9.70 20.23
N LEU A 105 -46.97 -9.74 21.49
CA LEU A 105 -48.35 -9.47 21.87
C LEU A 105 -48.66 -7.96 21.90
N ASP A 106 -47.83 -7.19 22.59
CA ASP A 106 -47.90 -5.72 22.67
C ASP A 106 -46.55 -5.18 22.22
N PHE A 107 -46.48 -4.56 21.04
CA PHE A 107 -45.18 -4.10 20.52
C PHE A 107 -44.65 -2.98 21.41
N LEU A 108 -43.49 -3.20 22.02
CA LEU A 108 -42.74 -2.24 22.86
C LEU A 108 -41.23 -2.43 22.61
N SER A 109 -40.86 -2.74 21.36
CA SER A 109 -39.48 -3.02 20.97
C SER A 109 -38.68 -1.73 20.79
N SER A 110 -37.69 -1.52 21.66
CA SER A 110 -36.66 -0.51 21.52
C SER A 110 -35.57 -0.99 20.58
N LEU A 111 -35.79 -0.85 19.27
CA LEU A 111 -34.80 -1.28 18.29
C LEU A 111 -33.65 -0.27 18.18
N LEU A 112 -32.48 -0.85 17.93
CA LEU A 112 -31.28 -0.13 17.49
C LEU A 112 -30.66 0.88 18.48
N PRO A 113 -30.69 0.70 19.83
CA PRO A 113 -29.97 1.58 20.73
C PRO A 113 -28.44 1.47 20.53
N LEU A 114 -27.85 2.30 19.67
CA LEU A 114 -26.39 2.39 19.57
C LEU A 114 -25.86 2.73 20.97
N SER A 115 -24.99 1.90 21.52
CA SER A 115 -24.60 2.06 22.93
C SER A 115 -23.14 1.63 23.22
N PRO A 116 -22.38 2.44 23.98
CA PRO A 116 -21.06 2.06 24.47
C PRO A 116 -21.12 1.10 25.68
N ILE A 117 -22.28 0.95 26.34
CA ILE A 117 -22.49 0.11 27.55
C ILE A 117 -23.83 -0.65 27.54
N LEU A 118 -24.03 -1.62 28.45
CA LEU A 118 -25.32 -2.27 28.67
C LEU A 118 -26.16 -1.47 29.68
N GLY A 119 -27.34 -0.99 29.29
CA GLY A 119 -28.33 -0.39 30.20
C GLY A 119 -29.01 0.86 29.66
N TRP A 120 -30.08 1.30 30.33
CA TRP A 120 -30.82 2.56 30.08
C TRP A 120 -30.08 3.77 30.65
N ASP A 121 -28.76 3.78 30.50
CA ASP A 121 -27.88 4.81 31.01
C ASP A 121 -27.38 5.72 29.88
N LYS A 122 -26.81 6.86 30.27
CA LYS A 122 -26.34 7.92 29.38
C LYS A 122 -25.45 7.36 28.25
N HIS A 123 -25.56 7.94 27.06
CA HIS A 123 -24.90 7.54 25.80
C HIS A 123 -25.56 6.41 24.99
N SER A 124 -26.85 6.13 25.19
CA SER A 124 -27.64 5.21 24.35
C SER A 124 -28.53 5.97 23.34
N TYR A 125 -28.72 5.42 22.13
CA TYR A 125 -29.38 6.12 21.00
C TYR A 125 -30.31 5.20 20.19
N GLY A 126 -31.62 5.15 20.48
CA GLY A 126 -32.57 4.15 19.91
C GLY A 126 -33.77 4.72 19.15
N TYR A 127 -34.41 3.90 18.32
CA TYR A 127 -35.64 4.23 17.57
C TYR A 127 -36.71 3.18 17.86
N HIS A 128 -37.80 3.61 18.49
CA HIS A 128 -38.80 2.72 19.06
C HIS A 128 -39.95 2.47 18.09
N GLY A 129 -40.42 1.24 18.06
CA GLY A 129 -41.37 0.78 17.04
C GLY A 129 -42.84 1.00 17.36
N ASP A 130 -43.15 1.21 18.64
CA ASP A 130 -44.49 1.35 19.19
C ASP A 130 -45.03 2.79 19.06
N ASP A 131 -44.15 3.79 19.24
CA ASP A 131 -44.46 5.21 19.15
C ASP A 131 -43.79 5.92 17.96
N GLY A 132 -42.80 5.30 17.31
CA GLY A 132 -42.01 5.91 16.23
C GLY A 132 -41.00 6.96 16.70
N HIS A 133 -40.75 7.08 18.02
CA HIS A 133 -39.90 8.13 18.59
C HIS A 133 -38.42 7.73 18.63
N SER A 134 -37.55 8.74 18.59
CA SER A 134 -36.11 8.60 18.82
C SER A 134 -35.75 8.95 20.27
N PHE A 135 -34.82 8.19 20.85
CA PHE A 135 -34.41 8.29 22.25
C PHE A 135 -32.90 8.53 22.31
N CYS A 136 -32.50 9.76 22.64
CA CYS A 136 -31.10 10.19 22.70
C CYS A 136 -30.66 10.40 24.15
N SER A 137 -30.01 9.39 24.76
CA SER A 137 -29.49 9.42 26.13
C SER A 137 -30.50 9.87 27.21
N SER A 138 -31.78 9.64 26.96
CA SER A 138 -32.91 10.15 27.71
C SER A 138 -34.05 9.14 27.69
N GLY A 139 -34.81 9.05 28.79
CA GLY A 139 -36.05 8.25 28.86
C GLY A 139 -37.26 8.93 28.20
N THR A 140 -37.10 10.15 27.68
CA THR A 140 -38.16 10.89 26.96
C THR A 140 -37.85 10.88 25.47
N GLY A 141 -38.66 10.18 24.69
CA GLY A 141 -38.55 10.13 23.23
C GLY A 141 -38.96 11.44 22.56
N GLN A 142 -38.48 11.66 21.33
CA GLN A 142 -38.90 12.75 20.44
C GLN A 142 -39.54 12.17 19.16
N PRO A 143 -40.59 12.79 18.60
CA PRO A 143 -41.16 12.36 17.32
C PRO A 143 -40.08 12.33 16.24
N TYR A 144 -39.97 11.22 15.51
CA TYR A 144 -38.90 11.01 14.53
C TYR A 144 -39.39 10.32 13.26
N GLY A 145 -39.92 9.10 13.39
CA GLY A 145 -40.31 8.25 12.27
C GLY A 145 -41.72 7.67 12.43
N PRO A 146 -42.20 6.91 11.43
CA PRO A 146 -43.41 6.11 11.56
C PRO A 146 -43.22 4.98 12.57
N THR A 147 -44.30 4.40 13.08
CA THR A 147 -44.24 3.10 13.76
C THR A 147 -43.83 1.99 12.78
N PHE A 148 -43.38 0.85 13.30
CA PHE A 148 -43.06 -0.34 12.51
C PHE A 148 -43.63 -1.61 13.15
N THR A 149 -43.62 -2.74 12.44
CA THR A 149 -44.26 -3.98 12.91
C THR A 149 -43.74 -5.22 12.17
N THR A 150 -44.30 -6.40 12.48
CA THR A 150 -44.01 -7.67 11.79
C THR A 150 -44.00 -7.51 10.27
N GLY A 151 -42.90 -7.92 9.64
CA GLY A 151 -42.67 -7.82 8.20
C GLY A 151 -41.76 -6.66 7.78
N ASP A 152 -41.72 -5.56 8.55
CA ASP A 152 -40.86 -4.42 8.26
C ASP A 152 -39.36 -4.77 8.41
N VAL A 153 -38.52 -4.03 7.68
CA VAL A 153 -37.06 -4.03 7.80
C VAL A 153 -36.62 -2.63 8.21
N ILE A 154 -35.94 -2.51 9.35
CA ILE A 154 -35.41 -1.24 9.86
C ILE A 154 -33.89 -1.28 9.79
N GLY A 155 -33.29 -0.36 9.05
CA GLY A 155 -31.84 -0.20 8.97
C GLY A 155 -31.34 0.96 9.80
N CYS A 156 -30.08 0.88 10.23
CA CYS A 156 -29.39 1.92 10.98
C CYS A 156 -28.09 2.27 10.26
N CYS A 157 -27.97 3.52 9.82
CA CYS A 157 -26.79 4.05 9.16
C CYS A 157 -26.05 5.01 10.09
N VAL A 158 -24.81 4.65 10.44
CA VAL A 158 -23.91 5.46 11.28
C VAL A 158 -22.85 6.09 10.39
N ASN A 159 -22.85 7.41 10.30
CA ASN A 159 -21.87 8.17 9.56
C ASN A 159 -20.82 8.74 10.54
N LEU A 160 -19.62 8.16 10.50
CA LEU A 160 -18.47 8.44 11.37
C LEU A 160 -17.60 9.59 10.81
N ILE A 161 -17.99 10.16 9.66
CA ILE A 161 -17.34 11.35 9.06
C ILE A 161 -17.87 12.62 9.73
N ASN A 162 -19.18 12.68 9.96
CA ASN A 162 -19.87 13.81 10.60
C ASN A 162 -20.54 13.46 11.94
N ASN A 163 -20.32 12.23 12.45
CA ASN A 163 -20.86 11.71 13.70
C ASN A 163 -22.40 11.78 13.78
N THR A 164 -23.08 11.40 12.70
CA THR A 164 -24.55 11.36 12.62
C THR A 164 -25.09 9.94 12.47
N CYS A 165 -26.35 9.71 12.84
CA CYS A 165 -27.08 8.48 12.56
C CYS A 165 -28.46 8.78 11.98
N PHE A 166 -28.87 8.00 10.98
CA PHE A 166 -30.25 7.95 10.49
C PHE A 166 -30.74 6.50 10.40
N TYR A 167 -32.05 6.35 10.49
CA TYR A 167 -32.72 5.07 10.27
C TYR A 167 -33.34 4.99 8.89
N THR A 168 -33.54 3.77 8.42
CA THR A 168 -34.29 3.47 7.21
C THR A 168 -35.47 2.56 7.56
N LYS A 169 -36.57 2.67 6.82
CA LYS A 169 -37.68 1.71 6.88
C LYS A 169 -37.96 1.18 5.48
N ASN A 170 -37.88 -0.13 5.31
CA ASN A 170 -38.17 -0.83 4.05
C ASN A 170 -37.43 -0.22 2.83
N GLY A 171 -36.16 0.16 3.02
CA GLY A 171 -35.31 0.76 1.98
C GLY A 171 -35.46 2.28 1.80
N ILE A 172 -36.25 2.96 2.63
CA ILE A 172 -36.44 4.43 2.56
C ILE A 172 -35.78 5.09 3.77
N SER A 173 -34.96 6.12 3.56
CA SER A 173 -34.34 6.91 4.64
C SER A 173 -35.37 7.77 5.39
N LEU A 174 -35.26 7.83 6.71
CA LEU A 174 -36.13 8.60 7.61
C LEU A 174 -35.49 9.93 8.06
N GLY A 175 -34.33 10.31 7.50
CA GLY A 175 -33.59 11.50 7.91
C GLY A 175 -32.82 11.33 9.22
N VAL A 176 -31.97 12.30 9.56
CA VAL A 176 -31.04 12.22 10.71
C VAL A 176 -31.80 12.15 12.03
N ALA A 177 -31.58 11.09 12.80
CA ALA A 177 -32.11 10.90 14.15
C ALA A 177 -31.20 11.55 15.21
N PHE A 178 -29.88 11.44 15.03
CA PHE A 178 -28.89 11.83 16.04
C PHE A 178 -27.66 12.50 15.41
N THR A 179 -27.11 13.47 16.12
CA THR A 179 -25.82 14.12 15.85
C THR A 179 -24.86 13.88 17.01
N ASP A 180 -23.60 14.32 16.86
CA ASP A 180 -22.59 14.36 17.93
C ASP A 180 -22.37 13.01 18.62
N LEU A 181 -22.45 11.94 17.83
CA LEU A 181 -22.31 10.56 18.31
C LEU A 181 -20.90 10.29 18.90
N PRO A 182 -20.81 9.60 20.04
CA PRO A 182 -19.53 9.18 20.60
C PRO A 182 -18.91 8.06 19.75
N PRO A 183 -17.58 7.88 19.82
CA PRO A 183 -16.91 6.77 19.14
C PRO A 183 -17.22 5.42 19.81
N ASN A 184 -16.86 4.32 19.13
CA ASN A 184 -16.96 2.94 19.62
C ASN A 184 -18.41 2.47 19.94
N LEU A 185 -19.39 2.93 19.17
CA LEU A 185 -20.76 2.46 19.28
C LEU A 185 -20.87 1.00 18.85
N TYR A 186 -21.69 0.23 19.56
CA TYR A 186 -22.09 -1.11 19.17
C TYR A 186 -23.48 -1.06 18.51
N PRO A 187 -23.71 -1.82 17.43
CA PRO A 187 -25.06 -2.24 17.06
C PRO A 187 -25.70 -2.96 18.25
N THR A 188 -26.98 -2.68 18.51
CA THR A 188 -27.74 -3.26 19.63
C THR A 188 -29.18 -3.49 19.20
N VAL A 189 -29.88 -4.44 19.82
CA VAL A 189 -31.34 -4.56 19.77
C VAL A 189 -31.88 -4.67 21.19
N GLY A 190 -32.98 -3.97 21.48
CA GLY A 190 -33.80 -4.11 22.68
C GLY A 190 -35.17 -4.71 22.37
N LEU A 191 -35.61 -5.67 23.18
CA LEU A 191 -36.92 -6.31 23.13
C LEU A 191 -37.57 -6.25 24.51
N GLN A 192 -38.91 -6.16 24.58
CA GLN A 192 -39.62 -6.02 25.86
C GLN A 192 -40.70 -7.08 26.11
N THR A 193 -41.43 -7.55 25.10
CA THR A 193 -42.61 -8.42 25.32
C THR A 193 -42.48 -9.85 24.78
N PRO A 194 -43.21 -10.82 25.37
CA PRO A 194 -43.24 -12.19 24.88
C PRO A 194 -43.68 -12.31 23.41
N GLY A 195 -42.93 -13.08 22.65
CA GLY A 195 -43.17 -13.32 21.22
C GLY A 195 -42.50 -12.31 20.28
N GLU A 196 -41.78 -11.30 20.80
CA GLU A 196 -40.91 -10.46 19.98
C GLU A 196 -39.72 -11.26 19.43
N ILE A 197 -39.53 -11.22 18.10
CA ILE A 197 -38.46 -11.91 17.37
C ILE A 197 -37.98 -10.99 16.24
N VAL A 198 -36.66 -10.80 16.13
CA VAL A 198 -36.04 -10.05 15.04
C VAL A 198 -34.79 -10.75 14.49
N ASP A 199 -34.51 -10.56 13.20
CA ASP A 199 -33.32 -11.08 12.51
C ASP A 199 -32.40 -9.92 12.10
N ALA A 200 -31.11 -10.01 12.41
CA ALA A 200 -30.12 -9.03 11.95
C ALA A 200 -29.45 -9.44 10.64
N ASN A 201 -29.21 -8.45 9.79
CA ASN A 201 -28.32 -8.50 8.65
C ASN A 201 -27.18 -7.51 8.88
N PHE A 202 -25.98 -8.03 9.14
CA PHE A 202 -24.72 -7.26 9.23
C PHE A 202 -23.96 -7.24 7.90
N GLY A 203 -24.62 -7.61 6.79
CA GLY A 203 -24.01 -7.81 5.46
C GLY A 203 -24.06 -9.26 4.98
N GLN A 204 -24.64 -10.20 5.75
CA GLN A 204 -24.83 -11.60 5.31
C GLN A 204 -25.72 -11.70 4.06
N GLN A 205 -26.64 -10.76 3.88
CA GLN A 205 -27.54 -10.69 2.74
C GLN A 205 -27.48 -9.28 2.13
N PRO A 206 -27.87 -9.09 0.86
CA PRO A 206 -28.10 -7.77 0.30
C PRO A 206 -29.03 -6.95 1.20
N PHE A 207 -28.73 -5.66 1.35
CA PHE A 207 -29.57 -4.74 2.10
C PHE A 207 -30.80 -4.32 1.28
N VAL A 208 -31.87 -3.92 1.97
CA VAL A 208 -33.07 -3.34 1.34
C VAL A 208 -32.84 -1.87 0.98
N PHE A 209 -32.06 -1.14 1.77
CA PHE A 209 -31.57 0.20 1.43
C PHE A 209 -30.32 0.13 0.53
N ASP A 210 -30.26 1.00 -0.48
CA ASP A 210 -29.05 1.17 -1.30
C ASP A 210 -28.00 1.99 -0.54
N ILE A 211 -27.28 1.30 0.34
CA ILE A 211 -26.15 1.88 1.07
C ILE A 211 -24.96 2.20 0.15
N GLU A 212 -24.82 1.52 -1.00
CA GLU A 212 -23.70 1.74 -1.90
C GLU A 212 -23.81 3.07 -2.65
N ASP A 213 -25.03 3.47 -3.04
CA ASP A 213 -25.31 4.80 -3.59
C ASP A 213 -25.02 5.91 -2.55
N TYR A 214 -25.56 5.78 -1.32
CA TYR A 214 -25.31 6.73 -0.23
C TYR A 214 -23.82 6.87 0.12
N MET A 215 -23.08 5.76 0.16
CA MET A 215 -21.62 5.78 0.33
C MET A 215 -20.91 6.45 -0.85
N SER A 216 -21.45 6.33 -2.06
CA SER A 216 -20.86 6.92 -3.27
C SER A 216 -21.09 8.43 -3.36
N GLU A 217 -22.25 8.93 -2.94
CA GLU A 217 -22.50 10.37 -2.75
C GLU A 217 -21.49 10.97 -1.76
N TRP A 218 -21.31 10.34 -0.59
CA TRP A 218 -20.33 10.80 0.40
C TRP A 218 -18.88 10.71 -0.07
N ARG A 219 -18.53 9.66 -0.83
CA ARG A 219 -17.21 9.54 -1.46
C ARG A 219 -16.97 10.70 -2.44
N ALA A 220 -17.94 11.01 -3.30
CA ALA A 220 -17.86 12.13 -4.24
C ALA A 220 -17.75 13.48 -3.49
N LYS A 221 -18.50 13.66 -2.40
CA LYS A 221 -18.44 14.85 -1.54
C LYS A 221 -17.06 15.04 -0.91
N ILE A 222 -16.47 13.98 -0.33
CA ILE A 222 -15.13 14.03 0.28
C ILE A 222 -14.04 14.25 -0.78
N HIS A 223 -14.09 13.53 -1.92
CA HIS A 223 -13.18 13.76 -3.05
C HIS A 223 -13.27 15.22 -3.54
N GLY A 224 -14.48 15.76 -3.68
CA GLY A 224 -14.73 17.15 -4.06
C GLY A 224 -14.29 18.18 -3.01
N MET A 225 -14.24 17.82 -1.72
CA MET A 225 -13.63 18.66 -0.68
C MET A 225 -12.10 18.65 -0.78
N ILE A 226 -11.49 17.49 -1.00
CA ILE A 226 -10.03 17.33 -1.16
C ILE A 226 -9.55 18.09 -2.40
N ALA A 227 -10.22 17.89 -3.56
CA ALA A 227 -9.84 18.53 -4.83
C ALA A 227 -9.99 20.06 -4.83
N ARG A 228 -10.88 20.61 -3.98
CA ARG A 228 -11.07 22.06 -3.80
C ARG A 228 -10.34 22.61 -2.57
N PHE A 229 -9.56 21.80 -1.85
CA PHE A 229 -8.86 22.26 -0.66
C PHE A 229 -7.82 23.32 -1.05
N PRO A 230 -7.86 24.53 -0.47
CA PRO A 230 -7.03 25.62 -0.94
C PRO A 230 -5.56 25.37 -0.61
N ILE A 231 -4.74 25.15 -1.66
CA ILE A 231 -3.29 25.23 -1.57
C ILE A 231 -2.95 26.70 -1.36
N GLY A 232 -2.63 27.08 -0.11
CA GLY A 232 -2.53 28.48 0.28
C GLY A 232 -1.50 29.28 -0.54
N GLU A 233 -1.85 30.52 -0.91
CA GLU A 233 -1.08 31.42 -1.79
C GLU A 233 0.38 31.66 -1.35
N ARG A 234 0.71 31.39 -0.09
CA ARG A 234 2.09 31.40 0.43
C ARG A 234 2.99 30.34 -0.20
N LEU A 235 2.42 29.37 -0.92
CA LEU A 235 3.09 28.33 -1.70
C LEU A 235 3.13 28.70 -3.20
N GLY A 236 3.41 29.97 -3.51
CA GLY A 236 3.47 30.54 -4.88
C GLY A 236 4.49 29.93 -5.86
N GLU A 237 5.07 28.79 -5.51
CA GLU A 237 5.97 27.97 -6.32
C GLU A 237 5.54 26.49 -6.36
N TRP A 238 4.32 26.11 -5.96
CA TRP A 238 3.89 24.70 -5.93
C TRP A 238 4.10 23.97 -7.27
N GLN A 239 3.93 24.68 -8.39
CA GLN A 239 4.24 24.20 -9.74
C GLN A 239 5.73 23.87 -9.91
N ALA A 240 6.63 24.72 -9.41
CA ALA A 240 8.08 24.49 -9.43
C ALA A 240 8.51 23.42 -8.42
N VAL A 241 7.84 23.31 -7.27
CA VAL A 241 8.02 22.20 -6.30
C VAL A 241 7.67 20.88 -6.97
N LEU A 242 6.51 20.75 -7.61
CA LEU A 242 6.13 19.54 -8.35
C LEU A 242 7.10 19.23 -9.49
N GLN A 243 7.51 20.24 -10.27
CA GLN A 243 8.51 20.06 -11.32
C GLN A 243 9.85 19.57 -10.75
N ASN A 244 10.30 20.10 -9.61
CA ASN A 244 11.50 19.63 -8.92
C ASN A 244 11.34 18.20 -8.37
N MET A 245 10.17 17.84 -7.82
CA MET A 245 9.87 16.48 -7.35
C MET A 245 9.87 15.45 -8.51
N VAL A 246 9.33 15.82 -9.68
CA VAL A 246 9.38 14.99 -10.89
C VAL A 246 10.80 14.92 -11.45
N SER A 247 11.50 16.04 -11.57
CA SER A 247 12.88 16.11 -12.08
C SER A 247 13.85 15.26 -11.22
N THR A 248 13.79 15.43 -9.89
CA THR A 248 14.61 14.63 -8.96
C THR A 248 14.25 13.15 -8.99
N TYR A 249 12.98 12.77 -9.16
CA TYR A 249 12.59 11.38 -9.39
C TYR A 249 13.20 10.81 -10.69
N LEU A 250 13.11 11.55 -11.81
CA LEU A 250 13.67 11.12 -13.09
C LEU A 250 15.19 10.95 -13.04
N VAL A 251 15.89 11.87 -12.37
CA VAL A 251 17.34 11.81 -12.15
C VAL A 251 17.72 10.64 -11.22
N HIS A 252 17.01 10.47 -10.10
CA HIS A 252 17.25 9.39 -9.12
C HIS A 252 17.18 8.01 -9.80
N HIS A 253 16.13 7.74 -10.58
CA HIS A 253 15.96 6.47 -11.29
C HIS A 253 16.78 6.34 -12.60
N GLY A 254 17.61 7.33 -12.95
CA GLY A 254 18.51 7.24 -14.10
C GLY A 254 17.82 7.45 -15.46
N TYR A 255 16.63 8.04 -15.50
CA TYR A 255 15.88 8.37 -16.72
C TYR A 255 16.44 9.62 -17.43
N CYS A 256 17.75 9.64 -17.67
CA CYS A 256 18.52 10.78 -18.17
C CYS A 256 17.87 11.52 -19.36
N ALA A 257 17.49 10.80 -20.43
CA ALA A 257 16.91 11.44 -21.61
C ALA A 257 15.59 12.17 -21.30
N THR A 258 14.72 11.54 -20.51
CA THR A 258 13.45 12.13 -20.03
C THR A 258 13.72 13.29 -19.08
N ALA A 259 14.67 13.16 -18.14
CA ALA A 259 15.05 14.24 -17.23
C ALA A 259 15.58 15.46 -17.99
N THR A 260 16.44 15.28 -19.00
CA THR A 260 16.96 16.38 -19.83
C THR A 260 15.85 17.02 -20.69
N ALA A 261 14.93 16.23 -21.25
CA ALA A 261 13.80 16.76 -22.01
C ALA A 261 12.85 17.56 -21.11
N PHE A 262 12.51 17.03 -19.94
CA PHE A 262 11.69 17.67 -18.92
C PHE A 262 12.34 18.98 -18.44
N ALA A 263 13.61 18.94 -18.04
CA ALA A 263 14.38 20.10 -17.57
C ALA A 263 14.43 21.25 -18.58
N ARG A 264 14.46 20.96 -19.89
CA ARG A 264 14.37 21.97 -20.95
C ARG A 264 12.97 22.58 -21.09
N ALA A 265 11.92 21.79 -20.84
CA ALA A 265 10.54 22.24 -20.95
C ALA A 265 10.05 23.00 -19.71
N THR A 266 10.65 22.75 -18.54
CA THR A 266 10.27 23.36 -17.26
C THR A 266 11.31 24.35 -16.71
N GLU A 267 12.38 24.62 -17.46
CA GLU A 267 13.53 25.47 -17.07
C GLU A 267 14.21 25.06 -15.75
N THR A 268 13.97 23.83 -15.26
CA THR A 268 14.56 23.32 -14.00
C THR A 268 15.98 22.82 -14.20
N LEU A 269 16.89 23.18 -13.28
CA LEU A 269 18.27 22.70 -13.30
C LEU A 269 18.40 21.27 -12.75
N ILE A 270 19.17 20.43 -13.44
CA ILE A 270 19.60 19.11 -12.94
C ILE A 270 20.85 19.31 -12.08
N GLN A 271 20.79 18.92 -10.81
CA GLN A 271 21.88 19.11 -9.84
C GLN A 271 23.00 18.07 -9.94
N GLU A 272 22.68 16.84 -10.37
CA GLU A 272 23.66 15.74 -10.46
C GLU A 272 24.41 15.76 -11.79
N ASP A 273 25.73 15.49 -11.76
CA ASP A 273 26.54 15.40 -12.97
C ASP A 273 26.07 14.26 -13.90
N GLN A 274 26.11 14.54 -15.20
CA GLN A 274 25.65 13.63 -16.24
C GLN A 274 26.46 12.31 -16.30
N THR A 275 27.71 12.30 -15.85
CA THR A 275 28.55 11.09 -15.75
C THR A 275 28.07 10.22 -14.60
N SER A 276 27.73 10.81 -13.45
CA SER A 276 27.20 10.08 -12.28
C SER A 276 25.89 9.37 -12.63
N ILE A 277 24.95 10.06 -13.27
CA ILE A 277 23.68 9.47 -13.73
C ILE A 277 23.92 8.29 -14.68
N LYS A 278 24.89 8.41 -15.61
CA LYS A 278 25.25 7.33 -16.56
C LYS A 278 25.91 6.13 -15.88
N ASN A 279 26.76 6.38 -14.88
CA ASN A 279 27.40 5.33 -14.09
C ASN A 279 26.35 4.51 -13.31
N ARG A 280 25.43 5.17 -12.62
CA ARG A 280 24.30 4.53 -11.93
C ARG A 280 23.41 3.77 -12.91
N GLN A 281 23.02 4.38 -14.04
CA GLN A 281 22.23 3.73 -15.08
C GLN A 281 22.90 2.46 -15.63
N ARG A 282 24.23 2.46 -15.81
CA ARG A 282 24.99 1.27 -16.23
C ARG A 282 24.90 0.14 -15.20
N ILE A 283 25.08 0.45 -13.91
CA ILE A 283 24.99 -0.53 -12.81
C ILE A 283 23.57 -1.09 -12.71
N GLN A 284 22.55 -0.21 -12.68
CA GLN A 284 21.14 -0.62 -12.64
C GLN A 284 20.76 -1.54 -13.81
N LYS A 285 21.23 -1.21 -15.03
CA LYS A 285 21.01 -2.06 -16.22
C LYS A 285 21.64 -3.45 -16.09
N LEU A 286 22.79 -3.58 -15.43
CA LEU A 286 23.42 -4.88 -15.16
C LEU A 286 22.60 -5.71 -14.15
N VAL A 287 22.14 -5.09 -13.05
CA VAL A 287 21.29 -5.77 -12.06
C VAL A 287 19.97 -6.23 -12.67
N LEU A 288 19.26 -5.35 -13.39
CA LEU A 288 17.96 -5.67 -14.02
C LEU A 288 18.10 -6.73 -15.14
N ALA A 289 19.26 -6.80 -15.81
CA ALA A 289 19.58 -7.85 -16.77
C ALA A 289 19.98 -9.20 -16.13
N GLY A 290 20.07 -9.30 -14.80
CA GLY A 290 20.51 -10.50 -14.09
C GLY A 290 22.02 -10.76 -14.14
N ARG A 291 22.83 -9.73 -14.48
CA ARG A 291 24.31 -9.76 -14.50
C ARG A 291 24.84 -9.12 -13.22
N VAL A 292 24.52 -9.72 -12.09
CA VAL A 292 24.75 -9.14 -10.76
C VAL A 292 26.24 -9.18 -10.39
N GLY A 293 27.00 -10.18 -10.84
CA GLY A 293 28.46 -10.21 -10.67
C GLY A 293 29.14 -8.96 -11.26
N GLU A 294 28.85 -8.67 -12.53
CA GLU A 294 29.35 -7.46 -13.20
C GLU A 294 28.83 -6.15 -12.58
N ALA A 295 27.62 -6.16 -12.01
CA ALA A 295 27.10 -5.00 -11.30
C ALA A 295 27.90 -4.72 -10.01
N ILE A 296 28.30 -5.77 -9.29
CA ILE A 296 29.17 -5.67 -8.09
C ILE A 296 30.55 -5.13 -8.49
N GLU A 297 31.19 -5.71 -9.51
CA GLU A 297 32.49 -5.25 -10.02
C GLU A 297 32.46 -3.80 -10.49
N ALA A 298 31.44 -3.43 -11.29
CA ALA A 298 31.25 -2.06 -11.75
C ALA A 298 31.01 -1.09 -10.57
N THR A 299 30.31 -1.53 -9.53
CA THR A 299 30.11 -0.72 -8.30
C THR A 299 31.44 -0.52 -7.57
N GLN A 300 32.24 -1.57 -7.35
CA GLN A 300 33.53 -1.46 -6.65
C GLN A 300 34.54 -0.59 -7.42
N HIS A 301 34.52 -0.64 -8.76
CA HIS A 301 35.37 0.19 -9.61
C HIS A 301 34.93 1.67 -9.65
N LEU A 302 33.62 1.94 -9.73
CA LEU A 302 33.10 3.31 -9.87
C LEU A 302 32.88 4.02 -8.53
N TYR A 303 32.66 3.25 -7.45
CA TYR A 303 32.39 3.72 -6.09
C TYR A 303 33.21 2.90 -5.06
N PRO A 304 34.55 3.04 -5.05
CA PRO A 304 35.42 2.25 -4.17
C PRO A 304 35.07 2.41 -2.69
N GLY A 305 35.03 1.31 -1.94
CA GLY A 305 34.66 1.31 -0.53
C GLY A 305 33.16 1.21 -0.26
N LEU A 306 32.27 1.45 -1.24
CA LEU A 306 30.82 1.49 -0.99
C LEU A 306 30.29 0.17 -0.42
N LEU A 307 30.67 -0.96 -1.02
CA LEU A 307 30.18 -2.29 -0.61
C LEU A 307 30.89 -2.79 0.65
N GLU A 308 32.13 -2.37 0.86
CA GLU A 308 32.93 -2.67 2.05
C GLU A 308 32.32 -1.99 3.30
N HIS A 309 31.84 -0.75 3.18
CA HIS A 309 31.12 -0.06 4.26
C HIS A 309 29.65 -0.51 4.40
N ASN A 310 29.10 -1.24 3.42
CA ASN A 310 27.70 -1.72 3.42
C ASN A 310 27.61 -3.26 3.32
N PRO A 311 28.09 -4.01 4.33
CA PRO A 311 28.16 -5.47 4.29
C PRO A 311 26.79 -6.15 4.07
N ASN A 312 25.71 -5.58 4.59
CA ASN A 312 24.35 -6.09 4.37
C ASN A 312 23.93 -5.97 2.89
N LEU A 313 24.25 -4.85 2.22
CA LEU A 313 23.95 -4.66 0.79
C LEU A 313 24.78 -5.60 -0.07
N LEU A 314 26.08 -5.74 0.22
CA LEU A 314 26.95 -6.70 -0.45
C LEU A 314 26.41 -8.13 -0.30
N PHE A 315 25.96 -8.50 0.90
CA PHE A 315 25.34 -9.80 1.15
C PHE A 315 24.06 -10.01 0.33
N MET A 316 23.16 -9.02 0.30
CA MET A 316 21.94 -9.07 -0.51
C MET A 316 22.24 -9.19 -2.02
N LEU A 317 23.24 -8.46 -2.52
CA LEU A 317 23.72 -8.56 -3.90
C LEU A 317 24.30 -9.95 -4.21
N LYS A 318 25.09 -10.53 -3.29
CA LYS A 318 25.64 -11.89 -3.46
C LYS A 318 24.57 -12.97 -3.40
N CYS A 319 23.56 -12.83 -2.53
CA CYS A 319 22.35 -13.67 -2.56
C CYS A 319 21.62 -13.58 -3.91
N ARG A 320 21.42 -12.37 -4.45
CA ARG A 320 20.82 -12.22 -5.78
C ARG A 320 21.70 -12.83 -6.87
N GLN A 321 23.01 -12.62 -6.83
CA GLN A 321 23.95 -13.22 -7.78
C GLN A 321 23.79 -14.75 -7.82
N PHE A 322 23.71 -15.41 -6.66
CA PHE A 322 23.46 -16.85 -6.61
C PHE A 322 22.14 -17.25 -7.30
N VAL A 323 21.05 -16.52 -7.07
CA VAL A 323 19.75 -16.78 -7.74
C VAL A 323 19.85 -16.59 -9.26
N GLU A 324 20.59 -15.59 -9.74
CA GLU A 324 20.81 -15.40 -11.18
C GLU A 324 21.81 -16.40 -11.78
N MET A 325 22.69 -17.01 -10.98
CA MET A 325 23.51 -18.15 -11.38
C MET A 325 22.65 -19.41 -11.55
N VAL A 326 21.73 -19.69 -10.61
CA VAL A 326 20.71 -20.75 -10.73
C VAL A 326 19.90 -20.58 -12.02
N ASN A 327 19.49 -19.34 -12.31
CA ASN A 327 18.74 -18.92 -13.50
C ASN A 327 19.55 -18.96 -14.81
N GLY A 328 20.89 -19.09 -14.74
CA GLY A 328 21.79 -19.08 -15.90
C GLY A 328 22.05 -17.71 -16.53
N THR A 329 21.59 -16.61 -15.93
CA THR A 329 21.72 -15.25 -16.50
C THR A 329 23.00 -14.52 -16.08
N ASP A 330 23.59 -14.88 -14.94
CA ASP A 330 24.83 -14.24 -14.45
C ASP A 330 26.05 -14.65 -15.29
N SER A 331 27.02 -13.74 -15.42
CA SER A 331 28.20 -13.91 -16.27
C SER A 331 29.08 -15.11 -15.86
N GLU A 332 29.18 -15.37 -14.56
CA GLU A 332 29.94 -16.47 -13.95
C GLU A 332 29.52 -17.87 -14.45
N VAL A 333 28.24 -18.04 -14.83
CA VAL A 333 27.72 -19.31 -15.38
C VAL A 333 27.53 -19.25 -16.89
N ARG A 334 27.16 -18.08 -17.43
CA ARG A 334 26.90 -17.88 -18.86
C ARG A 334 28.12 -18.13 -19.74
N CYS A 335 29.33 -17.84 -19.25
CA CYS A 335 30.58 -18.15 -19.95
C CYS A 335 30.76 -19.66 -20.24
N PHE A 336 30.16 -20.53 -19.42
CA PHE A 336 30.20 -21.98 -19.62
C PHE A 336 29.07 -22.46 -20.54
N SER A 337 27.87 -21.86 -20.47
CA SER A 337 26.71 -22.25 -21.29
C SER A 337 26.91 -22.10 -22.81
N VAL A 338 27.87 -21.29 -23.28
CA VAL A 338 28.10 -21.08 -24.73
C VAL A 338 28.94 -22.19 -25.39
N ARG A 339 29.64 -23.04 -24.61
CA ARG A 339 30.44 -24.16 -25.17
C ARG A 339 29.68 -25.48 -25.20
N SER A 340 28.86 -25.67 -26.23
CA SER A 340 28.40 -27.00 -26.62
C SER A 340 29.54 -27.77 -27.32
N PRO A 341 29.86 -29.03 -26.92
CA PRO A 341 31.04 -29.75 -27.42
C PRO A 341 30.79 -30.43 -28.77
N LYS A 342 30.73 -29.65 -29.86
CA LYS A 342 30.71 -30.17 -31.25
C LYS A 342 31.57 -29.35 -32.24
N SER A 343 32.84 -29.16 -31.89
CA SER A 343 33.95 -29.04 -32.86
C SER A 343 35.30 -29.02 -32.11
N GLN A 344 35.94 -30.18 -31.96
CA GLN A 344 37.39 -30.19 -31.79
C GLN A 344 38.01 -29.96 -33.16
N ASP A 345 38.81 -28.90 -33.33
CA ASP A 345 40.07 -29.00 -34.08
C ASP A 345 41.05 -27.86 -33.73
N SER A 346 42.26 -28.27 -33.36
CA SER A 346 43.56 -27.57 -33.48
C SER A 346 43.78 -26.14 -32.90
N TYR A 347 44.27 -26.09 -31.64
CA TYR A 347 45.54 -25.48 -31.15
C TYR A 347 45.97 -24.02 -31.52
N PRO A 348 46.96 -23.38 -30.83
CA PRO A 348 46.88 -21.96 -30.50
C PRO A 348 48.03 -21.09 -31.06
N GLY A 349 47.79 -19.79 -31.21
CA GLY A 349 48.86 -18.82 -31.45
C GLY A 349 48.39 -17.40 -31.78
N SER A 350 48.76 -16.44 -30.93
CA SER A 350 48.90 -15.02 -31.29
C SER A 350 50.36 -14.75 -31.71
N PRO A 351 50.74 -13.62 -32.36
CA PRO A 351 49.93 -12.48 -32.80
C PRO A 351 50.23 -12.00 -34.25
N SER A 352 49.51 -10.95 -34.71
CA SER A 352 49.96 -9.89 -35.64
C SER A 352 50.47 -10.24 -37.05
N LEU A 353 49.79 -9.73 -38.09
CA LEU A 353 50.31 -8.81 -39.14
C LEU A 353 49.34 -8.74 -40.34
N SER A 354 49.32 -7.60 -41.04
CA SER A 354 48.65 -7.44 -42.34
C SER A 354 49.52 -7.96 -43.49
N PRO A 355 48.91 -8.27 -44.65
CA PRO A 355 49.52 -7.87 -45.92
C PRO A 355 48.55 -7.15 -46.88
N ARG A 356 49.13 -6.31 -47.74
CA ARG A 356 48.50 -5.63 -48.89
C ARG A 356 48.66 -6.48 -50.17
N HIS A 357 48.10 -5.94 -51.27
CA HIS A 357 48.18 -6.35 -52.69
C HIS A 357 47.06 -7.32 -53.16
N GLY A 358 46.43 -7.12 -54.33
CA GLY A 358 46.45 -5.92 -55.19
C GLY A 358 45.86 -6.09 -56.61
N ALA A 359 45.32 -4.96 -57.13
CA ALA A 359 45.21 -4.55 -58.54
C ALA A 359 44.14 -5.14 -59.50
N THR A 360 43.79 -4.27 -60.46
CA THR A 360 42.98 -4.41 -61.70
C THR A 360 41.45 -4.42 -61.54
N ASN A 361 40.60 -3.69 -62.28
CA ASN A 361 40.56 -2.51 -63.18
C ASN A 361 39.23 -2.64 -63.99
N PRO A 362 38.70 -1.65 -64.74
CA PRO A 362 38.74 -0.18 -64.65
C PRO A 362 37.35 0.50 -64.93
N ASN A 363 37.34 1.84 -65.15
CA ASN A 363 36.29 2.68 -65.80
C ASN A 363 35.08 3.14 -64.92
N LEU A 364 34.54 4.38 -64.97
CA LEU A 364 34.88 5.61 -65.73
C LEU A 364 34.25 6.90 -65.10
N HIS A 365 34.84 8.08 -65.37
CA HIS A 365 34.33 9.48 -65.15
C HIS A 365 34.10 10.00 -63.69
N SER A 366 34.03 11.32 -63.41
CA SER A 366 34.85 12.50 -63.83
C SER A 366 34.46 13.76 -63.01
N ALA A 367 35.44 14.63 -62.67
CA ALA A 367 35.33 16.02 -62.17
C ALA A 367 34.65 16.31 -60.80
N GLY A 368 35.19 17.25 -60.00
CA GLY A 368 34.43 17.77 -58.84
C GLY A 368 35.05 18.54 -57.65
N ALA A 369 36.32 18.98 -57.67
CA ALA A 369 36.88 20.05 -56.82
C ALA A 369 36.95 19.94 -55.25
N ASP A 370 38.08 20.45 -54.75
CA ASP A 370 38.34 21.15 -53.47
C ASP A 370 38.33 20.42 -52.10
N SER A 371 39.55 20.09 -51.66
CA SER A 371 40.02 20.17 -50.26
C SER A 371 40.99 21.37 -50.15
N PRO A 372 41.35 21.90 -48.94
CA PRO A 372 42.31 21.17 -48.12
C PRO A 372 42.14 21.25 -46.59
N THR A 373 42.60 20.18 -45.97
CA THR A 373 43.06 20.03 -44.59
C THR A 373 44.23 20.96 -44.25
N CYS A 374 44.41 21.31 -42.97
CA CYS A 374 45.75 21.36 -42.38
C CYS A 374 45.75 21.00 -40.88
N SER A 375 46.85 20.39 -40.44
CA SER A 375 47.04 19.82 -39.10
C SER A 375 48.20 20.50 -38.36
N ASN A 376 48.24 20.23 -37.05
CA ASN A 376 49.40 20.20 -36.14
C ASN A 376 49.40 21.28 -35.04
N GLY A 377 49.58 20.84 -33.80
CA GLY A 377 49.93 21.68 -32.66
C GLY A 377 51.41 21.55 -32.30
N VAL A 378 51.88 22.33 -31.33
CA VAL A 378 53.14 22.16 -30.57
C VAL A 378 53.01 22.93 -29.25
N THR A 379 53.61 22.41 -28.17
CA THR A 379 53.84 23.09 -26.87
C THR A 379 55.36 23.27 -26.64
N PRO A 380 55.83 23.88 -25.54
CA PRO A 380 55.70 25.28 -25.11
C PRO A 380 57.11 25.93 -24.97
N PRO A 381 57.23 27.15 -24.40
CA PRO A 381 58.42 27.51 -23.63
C PRO A 381 58.12 27.99 -22.20
N ASN A 382 59.18 28.22 -21.43
CA ASN A 382 59.21 28.16 -19.97
C ASN A 382 59.83 29.44 -19.35
N LYS A 383 59.63 29.64 -18.02
CA LYS A 383 60.22 30.62 -17.08
C LYS A 383 59.62 32.04 -17.02
N ASN A 384 59.13 32.41 -15.82
CA ASN A 384 59.97 33.20 -14.90
C ASN A 384 59.52 33.09 -13.42
N LYS A 385 60.43 33.45 -12.50
CA LYS A 385 60.32 33.25 -11.03
C LYS A 385 59.91 34.54 -10.29
N SER A 386 59.30 34.39 -9.11
CA SER A 386 59.70 35.14 -7.90
C SER A 386 59.37 34.40 -6.60
N HIS A 387 60.16 34.63 -5.53
CA HIS A 387 60.00 34.06 -4.18
C HIS A 387 58.95 34.85 -3.36
N ASN A 388 58.22 34.31 -2.38
CA ASN A 388 58.60 34.16 -0.94
C ASN A 388 57.30 33.83 -0.13
N LYS A 389 57.26 33.29 1.11
CA LYS A 389 58.23 32.65 2.04
C LYS A 389 57.42 31.92 3.15
N TYR A 390 57.98 30.92 3.84
CA TYR A 390 57.45 30.39 5.12
C TYR A 390 57.96 31.20 6.33
N PRO A 391 57.27 31.14 7.49
CA PRO A 391 57.67 30.15 8.51
C PRO A 391 56.49 29.35 9.08
N GLY A 392 56.77 28.19 9.69
CA GLY A 392 55.85 27.44 10.53
C GLY A 392 56.35 27.35 11.96
N ILE A 393 55.44 27.18 12.92
CA ILE A 393 55.69 26.72 14.30
C ILE A 393 54.65 25.64 14.65
N SER A 394 55.02 24.74 15.55
CA SER A 394 54.45 23.42 15.80
C SER A 394 53.46 23.31 16.97
N SER A 395 52.76 22.16 17.04
CA SER A 395 52.20 21.48 18.24
C SER A 395 51.14 22.24 19.07
N ALA A 396 49.97 21.68 19.37
CA ALA A 396 49.83 20.51 20.24
C ALA A 396 48.49 19.77 20.09
N SER A 397 48.44 18.53 20.58
CA SER A 397 47.28 17.63 20.62
C SER A 397 46.44 17.78 21.89
N SER A 398 45.12 17.67 21.79
CA SER A 398 44.29 17.08 22.86
C SER A 398 43.00 16.48 22.30
N SER A 399 42.56 15.38 22.93
CA SER A 399 41.43 14.56 22.53
C SER A 399 40.37 14.55 23.64
N SER A 400 39.09 14.64 23.29
CA SER A 400 38.01 14.10 24.13
C SER A 400 36.77 13.77 23.30
N SER A 401 36.14 12.66 23.67
CA SER A 401 34.94 12.09 23.06
C SER A 401 33.68 12.43 23.87
N SER A 402 32.53 12.56 23.22
CA SER A 402 31.21 12.42 23.85
C SER A 402 30.14 12.11 22.80
N SER A 403 29.35 11.07 23.03
CA SER A 403 28.16 10.70 22.24
C SER A 403 26.88 11.22 22.95
N PRO A 404 25.69 11.21 22.31
CA PRO A 404 24.61 12.14 22.64
C PRO A 404 23.68 11.65 23.76
N SER A 405 22.93 12.60 24.35
CA SER A 405 21.84 12.33 25.28
C SER A 405 20.48 12.79 24.75
N SER A 406 19.46 11.99 25.07
CA SER A 406 18.04 12.17 24.76
C SER A 406 17.40 13.37 25.46
N VAL A 407 16.40 14.00 24.82
CA VAL A 407 15.52 14.99 25.47
C VAL A 407 14.08 14.46 25.50
N ASN A 408 13.51 14.37 26.69
CA ASN A 408 12.12 13.95 26.90
C ASN A 408 11.14 15.11 26.67
N TYR A 409 9.93 14.78 26.19
CA TYR A 409 8.77 15.66 26.28
C TYR A 409 8.29 15.80 27.73
N SER A 410 7.79 16.99 28.08
CA SER A 410 7.01 17.22 29.29
C SER A 410 5.93 18.25 28.98
N GLU A 411 4.66 17.85 29.14
CA GLU A 411 3.51 18.73 29.01
C GLU A 411 3.44 19.71 30.18
N SER A 412 2.84 20.88 29.97
CA SER A 412 2.35 21.75 31.05
C SER A 412 1.21 22.62 30.54
N ASN A 413 -0.02 22.28 30.94
CA ASN A 413 -1.19 23.15 30.80
C ASN A 413 -1.06 24.35 31.75
N SER A 414 -1.39 25.54 31.26
CA SER A 414 -1.63 26.72 32.10
C SER A 414 -3.06 27.20 31.92
N THR A 415 -3.88 26.97 32.94
CA THR A 415 -5.18 27.62 33.11
C THR A 415 -4.98 29.06 33.58
N ASP A 416 -5.75 30.00 33.04
CA ASP A 416 -6.11 31.22 33.77
C ASP A 416 -7.63 31.36 33.81
N SER A 417 -8.14 31.85 34.93
CA SER A 417 -9.56 32.02 35.24
C SER A 417 -9.70 33.19 36.17
N THR A 418 -10.01 34.37 35.63
CA THR A 418 -10.39 35.53 36.43
C THR A 418 -11.89 35.55 36.71
N LYS A 419 -12.23 35.96 37.92
CA LYS A 419 -13.47 35.61 38.61
C LYS A 419 -14.24 36.88 38.96
N SER A 420 -15.51 36.98 38.56
CA SER A 420 -16.46 37.90 39.20
C SER A 420 -17.89 37.37 39.15
N GLN A 421 -18.58 37.58 40.26
CA GLN A 421 -19.96 37.20 40.59
C GLN A 421 -20.45 38.26 41.60
N PRO A 422 -21.73 38.30 42.00
CA PRO A 422 -22.95 38.21 41.21
C PRO A 422 -23.89 39.40 41.55
N HIS A 423 -25.02 39.60 40.87
CA HIS A 423 -26.22 40.19 41.50
C HIS A 423 -27.53 39.83 40.78
N SER A 424 -28.61 39.80 41.55
CA SER A 424 -29.95 39.33 41.19
C SER A 424 -30.93 40.48 40.89
N GLY A 425 -31.93 40.26 40.03
CA GLY A 425 -33.03 41.22 39.85
C GLY A 425 -34.05 40.83 38.77
N THR A 426 -35.31 40.71 39.13
CA THR A 426 -36.46 40.37 38.27
C THR A 426 -37.17 41.61 37.71
N SER A 427 -37.59 41.62 36.43
CA SER A 427 -39.01 41.78 35.99
C SER A 427 -39.22 42.28 34.54
N ASN A 428 -40.09 41.55 33.82
CA ASN A 428 -41.18 41.96 32.89
C ASN A 428 -41.02 42.94 31.70
N GLN A 429 -41.64 42.52 30.57
CA GLN A 429 -42.20 43.28 29.43
C GLN A 429 -41.19 43.99 28.48
N GLU A 430 -41.38 44.06 27.15
CA GLU A 430 -42.43 43.56 26.25
C GLU A 430 -41.94 43.42 24.77
N GLU A 431 -42.72 42.75 23.93
CA GLU A 431 -42.85 42.90 22.45
C GLU A 431 -41.70 42.59 21.42
N THR A 432 -41.93 41.49 20.69
CA THR A 432 -42.24 41.49 19.23
C THR A 432 -41.13 41.39 18.13
N ARG A 433 -41.15 40.22 17.47
CA ARG A 433 -40.77 39.88 16.06
C ARG A 433 -39.31 40.07 15.57
N CYS A 434 -38.69 38.94 15.24
CA CYS A 434 -37.92 38.77 14.00
C CYS A 434 -38.55 37.63 13.17
N VAL A 435 -38.61 37.82 11.85
CA VAL A 435 -39.27 36.93 10.89
C VAL A 435 -38.24 35.98 10.25
N ALA A 436 -38.61 34.72 10.06
CA ALA A 436 -37.80 33.75 9.32
C ALA A 436 -37.88 33.98 7.80
N SER A 437 -36.84 33.60 7.07
CA SER A 437 -36.94 33.38 5.63
C SER A 437 -36.06 32.21 5.24
N ASP A 438 -36.73 31.11 4.86
CA ASP A 438 -36.14 30.06 4.04
C ASP A 438 -35.70 30.62 2.68
N SER A 439 -34.78 29.92 2.05
CA SER A 439 -34.48 30.09 0.62
C SER A 439 -34.01 28.74 0.07
N GLU A 440 -34.97 27.88 -0.25
CA GLU A 440 -34.75 26.80 -1.20
C GLU A 440 -34.38 27.39 -2.57
N MET A 441 -33.53 26.70 -3.33
CA MET A 441 -33.17 27.14 -4.68
C MET A 441 -33.01 25.92 -5.60
N GLU A 442 -34.08 25.58 -6.31
CA GLU A 442 -34.03 24.75 -7.51
C GLU A 442 -33.42 25.56 -8.67
N ILE A 443 -32.51 24.95 -9.46
CA ILE A 443 -32.19 25.41 -10.83
C ILE A 443 -32.07 24.18 -11.74
N GLU A 444 -32.57 24.37 -12.96
CA GLU A 444 -32.90 23.36 -13.97
C GLU A 444 -31.70 22.75 -14.71
N ALA A 445 -31.97 21.69 -15.48
CA ALA A 445 -30.99 20.98 -16.29
C ALA A 445 -30.84 21.59 -17.70
N GLU A 446 -29.60 21.76 -18.16
CA GLU A 446 -29.24 22.06 -19.55
C GLU A 446 -28.31 20.97 -20.10
N HIS A 447 -28.66 20.39 -21.25
CA HIS A 447 -27.96 19.25 -21.84
C HIS A 447 -26.73 19.68 -22.65
N TYR A 448 -25.55 19.15 -22.33
CA TYR A 448 -24.45 19.02 -23.30
C TYR A 448 -24.02 17.56 -23.44
N THR A 449 -24.21 17.03 -24.64
CA THR A 449 -23.80 15.67 -25.02
C THR A 449 -22.36 15.65 -25.49
N ASN A 450 -21.55 14.75 -24.92
CA ASN A 450 -20.37 14.21 -25.59
C ASN A 450 -20.30 12.71 -25.25
N GLY A 451 -20.39 11.87 -26.27
CA GLY A 451 -20.53 10.43 -26.08
C GLY A 451 -19.24 9.76 -25.65
N VAL A 452 -19.33 8.90 -24.64
CA VAL A 452 -18.30 7.91 -24.29
C VAL A 452 -18.89 6.54 -24.58
N ALA A 453 -18.24 5.77 -25.47
CA ALA A 453 -18.63 4.40 -25.74
C ALA A 453 -17.98 3.46 -24.71
N GLU A 454 -18.76 2.54 -24.16
CA GLU A 454 -18.28 1.52 -23.23
C GLU A 454 -17.49 0.42 -23.95
N ASN A 455 -16.30 0.07 -23.44
CA ASN A 455 -15.94 -1.33 -23.20
C ASN A 455 -14.69 -1.45 -22.28
N PRO A 456 -14.49 -2.59 -21.58
CA PRO A 456 -13.61 -2.65 -20.41
C PRO A 456 -12.17 -3.13 -20.70
N SER A 457 -11.36 -3.12 -19.64
CA SER A 457 -10.11 -3.88 -19.48
C SER A 457 -8.89 -3.42 -20.29
N ALA A 458 -8.23 -2.35 -19.84
CA ALA A 458 -6.87 -2.00 -20.25
C ALA A 458 -5.91 -1.95 -19.04
N ARG A 459 -5.24 -3.08 -18.77
CA ARG A 459 -4.12 -3.17 -17.82
C ARG A 459 -2.92 -2.44 -18.40
N ILE A 460 -2.55 -1.29 -17.85
CA ILE A 460 -1.48 -0.45 -18.42
C ILE A 460 -0.11 -1.13 -18.24
N MET A 461 0.49 -1.56 -19.36
CA MET A 461 1.91 -1.88 -19.43
C MET A 461 2.74 -0.59 -19.51
N ASN A 462 3.84 -0.53 -18.76
CA ASN A 462 4.84 0.52 -18.96
C ASN A 462 5.49 0.38 -20.34
N GLY A 463 5.57 1.50 -21.07
CA GLY A 463 5.92 1.51 -22.49
C GLY A 463 7.36 1.11 -22.79
N THR A 464 7.52 0.06 -23.60
CA THR A 464 8.79 -0.26 -24.27
C THR A 464 8.87 0.48 -25.60
N TYR A 465 9.98 1.19 -25.84
CA TYR A 465 10.27 1.78 -27.15
C TYR A 465 10.51 0.67 -28.18
N LYS A 466 9.78 0.72 -29.29
CA LYS A 466 10.01 -0.19 -30.44
C LYS A 466 11.36 0.12 -31.08
N HIS A 467 12.19 -0.91 -31.27
CA HIS A 467 13.36 -0.85 -32.14
C HIS A 467 13.42 -2.11 -33.01
N GLN A 468 13.15 -1.91 -34.30
CA GLN A 468 13.09 -2.86 -35.41
C GLN A 468 13.32 -1.96 -36.65
N GLU A 469 14.15 -2.22 -37.65
CA GLU A 469 15.06 -3.33 -38.03
C GLU A 469 16.53 -2.83 -37.99
N ILE A 470 17.63 -3.62 -38.16
CA ILE A 470 17.94 -4.64 -39.17
C ILE A 470 18.91 -5.68 -38.59
N LEU A 471 18.53 -6.96 -38.60
CA LEU A 471 19.40 -8.09 -38.96
C LEU A 471 18.53 -9.15 -39.61
N GLN A 472 18.99 -9.72 -40.73
CA GLN A 472 18.21 -10.62 -41.57
C GLN A 472 17.93 -11.96 -40.87
N ALA A 473 16.69 -12.43 -40.94
CA ALA A 473 16.35 -13.79 -40.60
C ALA A 473 16.99 -14.76 -41.59
N GLN A 474 17.69 -15.77 -41.08
CA GLN A 474 17.73 -17.08 -41.74
C GLN A 474 16.68 -17.95 -41.05
N ASP A 475 15.81 -18.56 -41.84
CA ASP A 475 14.77 -19.46 -41.34
C ASP A 475 15.39 -20.61 -40.56
N ILE A 476 15.06 -20.70 -39.27
CA ILE A 476 15.16 -21.92 -38.49
C ILE A 476 13.76 -22.21 -37.97
N SER A 477 13.19 -23.29 -38.48
CA SER A 477 11.84 -23.76 -38.19
C SER A 477 11.62 -24.00 -36.70
N LEU A 478 10.46 -23.58 -36.21
CA LEU A 478 9.95 -23.93 -34.88
C LEU A 478 9.71 -25.44 -34.79
N GLU A 479 10.58 -26.16 -34.07
CA GLU A 479 10.19 -27.39 -33.37
C GLU A 479 10.15 -27.11 -31.87
N ASP A 480 8.94 -27.19 -31.30
CA ASP A 480 8.68 -27.05 -29.88
C ASP A 480 9.07 -28.33 -29.14
N SER A 481 10.35 -28.45 -28.78
CA SER A 481 10.82 -29.46 -27.85
C SER A 481 10.93 -28.85 -26.46
N CYS A 482 10.07 -29.29 -25.53
CA CYS A 482 10.06 -28.90 -24.12
C CYS A 482 11.40 -29.26 -23.43
N ALA A 483 12.39 -28.39 -23.55
CA ALA A 483 13.63 -28.48 -22.79
C ALA A 483 13.33 -28.15 -21.32
N SER A 484 13.44 -29.16 -20.46
CA SER A 484 13.40 -29.01 -19.00
C SER A 484 14.29 -27.84 -18.58
N ARG A 485 13.76 -26.89 -17.79
CA ARG A 485 14.47 -25.70 -17.29
C ARG A 485 15.48 -26.10 -16.21
N GLN A 486 16.56 -26.75 -16.63
CA GLN A 486 17.58 -27.30 -15.75
C GLN A 486 18.44 -26.21 -15.10
N LEU A 487 18.89 -26.50 -13.87
CA LEU A 487 19.88 -25.70 -13.12
C LEU A 487 21.05 -25.28 -14.01
N CYS A 488 21.39 -23.98 -14.01
CA CYS A 488 22.50 -23.42 -14.79
C CYS A 488 22.48 -23.76 -16.30
N GLY A 489 21.30 -24.03 -16.88
CA GLY A 489 21.16 -24.45 -18.28
C GLY A 489 21.71 -25.85 -18.58
N GLY A 490 21.79 -26.72 -17.57
CA GLY A 490 22.26 -28.11 -17.70
C GLY A 490 23.78 -28.30 -17.81
N ASN A 491 24.57 -27.23 -17.68
CA ASN A 491 26.03 -27.32 -17.77
C ASN A 491 26.66 -27.70 -16.41
N GLN A 492 27.36 -28.83 -16.36
CA GLN A 492 28.00 -29.32 -15.14
C GLN A 492 29.03 -28.34 -14.54
N ALA A 493 29.89 -27.72 -15.36
CA ALA A 493 30.89 -26.76 -14.88
C ALA A 493 30.24 -25.47 -14.33
N ALA A 494 29.12 -25.04 -14.92
CA ALA A 494 28.32 -23.94 -14.40
C ALA A 494 27.68 -24.29 -13.03
N THR A 495 27.16 -25.52 -12.90
CA THR A 495 26.63 -26.05 -11.63
C THR A 495 27.71 -26.15 -10.55
N GLU A 496 28.92 -26.59 -10.90
CA GLU A 496 30.07 -26.64 -9.98
C GLU A 496 30.50 -25.23 -9.52
N ARG A 497 30.57 -24.24 -10.42
CA ARG A 497 30.82 -22.83 -10.06
C ARG A 497 29.74 -22.27 -9.15
N MET A 498 28.46 -22.53 -9.43
CA MET A 498 27.33 -22.14 -8.58
C MET A 498 27.41 -22.76 -7.18
N ILE A 499 27.71 -24.06 -7.07
CA ILE A 499 27.87 -24.73 -5.77
C ILE A 499 29.04 -24.14 -4.99
N GLN A 500 30.17 -23.86 -5.65
CA GLN A 500 31.33 -23.23 -5.02
C GLN A 500 30.99 -21.82 -4.49
N PHE A 501 30.32 -21.00 -5.30
CA PHE A 501 29.82 -19.69 -4.88
C PHE A 501 28.83 -19.78 -3.71
N GLY A 502 27.96 -20.80 -3.69
CA GLY A 502 27.06 -21.07 -2.56
C GLY A 502 27.80 -21.32 -1.25
N ARG A 503 28.95 -22.01 -1.27
CA ARG A 503 29.81 -22.20 -0.09
C ARG A 503 30.46 -20.90 0.37
N GLU A 504 30.92 -20.07 -0.58
CA GLU A 504 31.49 -18.75 -0.29
C GLU A 504 30.44 -17.82 0.34
N LEU A 505 29.21 -17.82 -0.18
CA LEU A 505 28.09 -17.05 0.34
C LEU A 505 27.66 -17.51 1.75
N GLN A 506 27.66 -18.82 2.01
CA GLN A 506 27.46 -19.36 3.37
C GLN A 506 28.56 -18.90 4.33
N GLY A 507 29.83 -18.95 3.91
CA GLY A 507 30.97 -18.47 4.69
C GLY A 507 30.89 -16.96 5.00
N LEU A 508 30.42 -16.15 4.04
CA LEU A 508 30.15 -14.72 4.25
C LEU A 508 29.07 -14.49 5.31
N ASN A 509 27.96 -15.25 5.27
CA ASN A 509 26.94 -15.16 6.31
C ASN A 509 27.47 -15.56 7.70
N GLU A 510 28.32 -16.60 7.78
CA GLU A 510 28.95 -16.99 9.04
C GLU A 510 29.92 -15.93 9.56
N GLN A 511 30.67 -15.24 8.69
CA GLN A 511 31.49 -14.09 9.06
C GLN A 511 30.63 -12.94 9.61
N LEU A 512 29.58 -12.54 8.88
CA LEU A 512 28.68 -11.47 9.32
C LEU A 512 27.97 -11.83 10.63
N CYS A 513 27.62 -13.11 10.84
CA CYS A 513 27.07 -13.59 12.11
C CYS A 513 28.05 -13.52 13.28
N ARG A 514 29.37 -13.62 13.04
CA ARG A 514 30.42 -13.44 14.07
C ARG A 514 30.67 -11.96 14.39
N GLU A 515 30.65 -11.10 13.38
CA GLU A 515 30.99 -9.68 13.53
C GLU A 515 29.79 -8.83 14.03
N TYR A 516 28.59 -9.08 13.52
CA TYR A 516 27.39 -8.25 13.75
C TYR A 516 26.24 -9.01 14.43
N GLY A 517 26.41 -10.31 14.72
CA GLY A 517 25.39 -11.15 15.33
C GLY A 517 24.38 -11.74 14.33
N LYS A 518 23.41 -12.50 14.84
CA LYS A 518 22.47 -13.28 14.01
C LYS A 518 21.45 -12.38 13.31
N ASN A 519 21.51 -12.32 11.98
CA ASN A 519 20.51 -11.63 11.16
C ASN A 519 19.47 -12.64 10.60
N VAL A 520 18.21 -12.51 11.02
CA VAL A 520 17.11 -13.40 10.59
C VAL A 520 16.81 -13.25 9.09
N THR A 521 16.90 -12.03 8.55
CA THR A 521 16.71 -11.75 7.13
C THR A 521 17.78 -12.42 6.28
N HIS A 522 19.05 -12.35 6.69
CA HIS A 522 20.13 -13.04 5.97
C HIS A 522 19.93 -14.56 5.94
N LYS A 523 19.55 -15.15 7.08
CA LYS A 523 19.23 -16.58 7.17
C LYS A 523 18.05 -16.96 6.25
N LYS A 524 16.99 -16.15 6.21
CA LYS A 524 15.85 -16.39 5.33
C LYS A 524 16.24 -16.30 3.85
N MET A 525 16.97 -15.26 3.46
CA MET A 525 17.44 -15.10 2.07
C MET A 525 18.30 -16.28 1.60
N LEU A 526 19.19 -16.81 2.45
CA LEU A 526 19.94 -18.03 2.16
C LEU A 526 19.05 -19.25 2.04
N GLN A 527 18.12 -19.44 2.97
CA GLN A 527 17.21 -20.57 2.95
C GLN A 527 16.36 -20.57 1.69
N ASP A 528 15.79 -19.42 1.31
CA ASP A 528 14.99 -19.26 0.09
C ASP A 528 15.86 -19.50 -1.17
N ALA A 529 17.06 -18.93 -1.24
CA ALA A 529 17.97 -19.09 -2.38
C ALA A 529 18.48 -20.53 -2.54
N PHE A 530 18.95 -21.17 -1.47
CA PHE A 530 19.46 -22.55 -1.51
C PHE A 530 18.35 -23.59 -1.68
N SER A 531 17.10 -23.28 -1.29
CA SER A 531 15.96 -24.18 -1.54
C SER A 531 15.71 -24.41 -3.03
N LEU A 532 16.12 -23.48 -3.92
CA LEU A 532 16.06 -23.67 -5.38
C LEU A 532 16.86 -24.91 -5.85
N LEU A 533 17.91 -25.31 -5.13
CA LEU A 533 18.73 -26.48 -5.46
C LEU A 533 18.07 -27.82 -5.12
N ALA A 534 17.03 -27.82 -4.29
CA ALA A 534 16.36 -29.05 -3.84
C ALA A 534 15.38 -29.62 -4.90
N TYR A 535 15.19 -28.91 -6.02
CA TYR A 535 14.22 -29.25 -7.06
C TYR A 535 14.91 -29.35 -8.43
N SER A 536 14.48 -30.33 -9.23
CA SER A 536 14.97 -30.54 -10.59
C SER A 536 14.56 -29.43 -11.56
N ASP A 537 13.40 -28.80 -11.32
CA ASP A 537 12.93 -27.58 -11.96
C ASP A 537 12.78 -26.47 -10.89
N PRO A 538 13.71 -25.51 -10.84
CA PRO A 538 13.67 -24.41 -9.89
C PRO A 538 12.44 -23.48 -10.02
N TRP A 539 11.80 -23.42 -11.19
CA TRP A 539 10.63 -22.54 -11.40
C TRP A 539 9.35 -23.10 -10.78
N ASN A 540 9.24 -24.43 -10.66
CA ASN A 540 8.07 -25.12 -10.11
C ASN A 540 8.18 -25.41 -8.60
N CYS A 541 9.17 -24.83 -7.90
CA CYS A 541 9.31 -25.00 -6.45
C CYS A 541 8.57 -23.92 -5.64
N PRO A 542 8.33 -24.11 -4.33
CA PRO A 542 7.59 -23.15 -3.47
C PRO A 542 8.20 -21.74 -3.41
N VAL A 543 9.47 -21.59 -3.77
CA VAL A 543 10.20 -20.31 -3.83
C VAL A 543 10.59 -19.91 -5.26
N GLY A 544 9.99 -20.53 -6.29
CA GLY A 544 10.29 -20.27 -7.70
C GLY A 544 10.11 -18.81 -8.12
N GLN A 545 9.24 -18.05 -7.42
CA GLN A 545 9.09 -16.60 -7.57
C GLN A 545 10.41 -15.83 -7.36
N GLN A 546 11.40 -16.37 -6.64
CA GLN A 546 12.72 -15.76 -6.52
C GLN A 546 13.42 -15.57 -7.89
N LEU A 547 13.13 -16.42 -8.88
CA LEU A 547 13.70 -16.34 -10.22
C LEU A 547 13.03 -15.29 -11.12
N ASP A 548 11.88 -14.75 -10.69
CA ASP A 548 11.16 -13.70 -11.40
C ASP A 548 12.06 -12.44 -11.55
N PRO A 549 12.22 -11.88 -12.77
CA PRO A 549 12.92 -10.62 -12.99
C PRO A 549 12.43 -9.45 -12.13
N MET A 550 11.16 -9.41 -11.70
CA MET A 550 10.64 -8.37 -10.80
C MET A 550 11.38 -8.32 -9.46
N GLN A 551 11.90 -9.45 -8.98
CA GLN A 551 12.67 -9.50 -7.72
C GLN A 551 14.02 -8.75 -7.82
N ARG A 552 14.46 -8.38 -9.03
CA ARG A 552 15.66 -7.54 -9.26
C ARG A 552 15.43 -6.08 -8.90
N GLU A 553 14.18 -5.59 -8.95
CA GLU A 553 13.87 -4.16 -8.76
C GLU A 553 14.22 -3.68 -7.35
N ASN A 554 13.87 -4.46 -6.32
CA ASN A 554 14.14 -4.14 -4.92
C ASN A 554 15.65 -3.96 -4.64
N ILE A 555 16.48 -4.90 -5.11
CA ILE A 555 17.93 -4.85 -4.91
C ILE A 555 18.60 -3.81 -5.81
N CYS A 556 18.07 -3.58 -7.02
CA CYS A 556 18.51 -2.51 -7.91
C CYS A 556 18.25 -1.12 -7.30
N SER A 557 17.08 -0.93 -6.67
CA SER A 557 16.72 0.30 -5.96
C SER A 557 17.62 0.50 -4.74
N ALA A 558 17.80 -0.53 -3.90
CA ALA A 558 18.67 -0.47 -2.72
C ALA A 558 20.12 -0.12 -3.07
N LEU A 559 20.68 -0.71 -4.14
CA LEU A 559 22.02 -0.37 -4.63
C LEU A 559 22.09 1.08 -5.14
N ASN A 560 21.11 1.54 -5.91
CA ASN A 560 21.07 2.92 -6.40
C ASN A 560 20.96 3.94 -5.23
N SER A 561 20.13 3.64 -4.23
CA SER A 561 20.03 4.44 -2.99
C SER A 561 21.34 4.53 -2.24
N ALA A 562 22.09 3.43 -2.10
CA ALA A 562 23.38 3.42 -1.42
C ALA A 562 24.47 4.16 -2.22
N ILE A 563 24.44 4.11 -3.56
CA ILE A 563 25.32 4.91 -4.41
C ILE A 563 25.05 6.40 -4.19
N LEU A 564 23.80 6.83 -4.24
CA LEU A 564 23.42 8.22 -3.99
C LEU A 564 23.83 8.68 -2.57
N GLU A 565 23.57 7.87 -1.55
CA GLU A 565 23.95 8.17 -0.15
C GLU A 565 25.47 8.30 0.01
N SER A 566 26.27 7.45 -0.65
CA SER A 566 27.75 7.56 -0.67
C SER A 566 28.27 8.85 -1.29
N GLN A 567 27.46 9.52 -2.13
CA GLN A 567 27.76 10.80 -2.76
C GLN A 567 27.08 11.99 -2.03
N ASN A 568 26.50 11.76 -0.85
CA ASN A 568 25.69 12.73 -0.09
C ASN A 568 24.42 13.22 -0.83
N LEU A 569 23.89 12.41 -1.75
CA LEU A 569 22.64 12.67 -2.44
C LEU A 569 21.45 11.94 -1.76
N PRO A 570 20.20 12.42 -1.91
CA PRO A 570 19.04 11.79 -1.28
C PRO A 570 18.84 10.33 -1.70
N LYS A 571 18.84 9.41 -0.72
CA LYS A 571 18.63 7.98 -0.94
C LYS A 571 17.27 7.64 -1.59
N GLN A 572 16.25 8.48 -1.40
CA GLN A 572 14.92 8.36 -1.98
C GLN A 572 14.48 9.71 -2.57
N PRO A 573 13.75 9.73 -3.69
CA PRO A 573 13.27 10.97 -4.28
C PRO A 573 12.12 11.57 -3.44
N PRO A 574 12.04 12.90 -3.31
CA PRO A 574 10.96 13.57 -2.54
C PRO A 574 9.54 13.17 -2.95
N LEU A 575 9.32 12.82 -4.21
CA LEU A 575 8.03 12.33 -4.71
C LEU A 575 7.56 11.04 -4.01
N MET A 576 8.47 10.07 -3.83
CA MET A 576 8.14 8.82 -3.12
C MET A 576 7.96 9.05 -1.61
N LEU A 577 8.73 9.97 -1.03
CA LEU A 577 8.57 10.35 0.38
C LEU A 577 7.20 11.01 0.63
N ALA A 578 6.79 11.95 -0.22
CA ALA A 578 5.48 12.61 -0.13
C ALA A 578 4.32 11.61 -0.30
N LEU A 579 4.43 10.67 -1.25
CA LEU A 579 3.44 9.60 -1.43
C LEU A 579 3.35 8.69 -0.21
N GLY A 580 4.48 8.23 0.33
CA GLY A 580 4.52 7.42 1.54
C GLY A 580 3.98 8.14 2.78
N GLN A 581 4.30 9.44 2.92
CA GLN A 581 3.76 10.29 3.99
C GLN A 581 2.25 10.49 3.88
N ALA A 582 1.71 10.69 2.66
CA ALA A 582 0.27 10.78 2.43
C ALA A 582 -0.43 9.48 2.82
N THR A 583 0.11 8.33 2.40
CA THR A 583 -0.45 7.01 2.73
C THR A 583 -0.43 6.73 4.24
N GLU A 584 0.69 6.98 4.93
CA GLU A 584 0.75 6.82 6.39
C GLU A 584 -0.16 7.85 7.10
N CYS A 585 -0.29 9.07 6.58
CA CYS A 585 -1.20 10.07 7.15
C CYS A 585 -2.66 9.58 7.13
N VAL A 586 -3.12 8.97 6.03
CA VAL A 586 -4.47 8.38 5.94
C VAL A 586 -4.63 7.20 6.91
N GLN A 587 -3.60 6.38 7.11
CA GLN A 587 -3.62 5.31 8.12
C GLN A 587 -3.67 5.85 9.56
N LEU A 588 -2.90 6.90 9.85
CA LEU A 588 -2.93 7.59 11.14
C LEU A 588 -4.29 8.26 11.40
N MET A 589 -4.92 8.84 10.38
CA MET A 589 -6.30 9.37 10.45
C MET A 589 -7.30 8.29 10.89
N ALA A 590 -7.16 7.06 10.39
CA ALA A 590 -7.98 5.92 10.82
C ALA A 590 -7.74 5.57 12.31
N ARG A 591 -6.47 5.53 12.75
CA ARG A 591 -6.10 5.25 14.16
C ARG A 591 -6.62 6.32 15.13
N VAL A 592 -6.62 7.59 14.74
CA VAL A 592 -7.23 8.70 15.53
C VAL A 592 -8.75 8.82 15.33
N ARG A 593 -9.38 7.85 14.65
CA ARG A 593 -10.83 7.72 14.44
C ARG A 593 -11.49 8.81 13.60
N SER A 594 -10.76 9.41 12.66
CA SER A 594 -11.36 10.29 11.65
C SER A 594 -12.04 9.45 10.56
N GLY A 595 -13.37 9.37 10.56
CA GLY A 595 -14.11 8.56 9.57
C GLY A 595 -13.84 8.95 8.11
N SER A 596 -13.43 10.20 7.85
CA SER A 596 -13.06 10.71 6.52
C SER A 596 -11.93 9.93 5.83
N CYS A 597 -11.08 9.23 6.59
CA CYS A 597 -9.97 8.44 6.02
C CYS A 597 -10.44 7.33 5.06
N SER A 598 -11.62 6.76 5.31
CA SER A 598 -12.25 5.72 4.50
C SER A 598 -12.39 6.10 3.02
N PHE A 599 -12.66 7.38 2.75
CA PHE A 599 -12.87 7.95 1.41
C PHE A 599 -11.72 8.86 0.97
N ALA A 600 -10.56 8.78 1.63
CA ALA A 600 -9.36 9.56 1.32
C ALA A 600 -8.17 8.68 0.91
N ARG A 601 -8.41 7.44 0.46
CA ARG A 601 -7.35 6.51 0.01
C ARG A 601 -6.53 7.10 -1.13
N VAL A 602 -5.22 7.19 -0.94
CA VAL A 602 -4.27 7.78 -1.90
C VAL A 602 -4.33 7.10 -3.27
N ASP A 603 -4.50 5.77 -3.31
CA ASP A 603 -4.62 4.98 -4.54
C ASP A 603 -5.72 5.50 -5.49
N ASN A 604 -6.82 6.03 -4.93
CA ASN A 604 -7.96 6.54 -5.70
C ASN A 604 -7.64 7.85 -6.45
N PHE A 605 -6.49 8.48 -6.18
CA PHE A 605 -6.00 9.70 -6.83
C PHE A 605 -4.81 9.43 -7.78
N LEU A 606 -4.42 8.16 -7.94
CA LEU A 606 -3.34 7.72 -8.85
C LEU A 606 -3.89 7.10 -10.15
N HIS A 607 -5.21 7.12 -10.34
CA HIS A 607 -5.96 6.56 -11.46
C HIS A 607 -6.89 7.62 -12.05
#